data_AF-A0A7S2GXE9-F1
#
_entry.id   AF-A0A7S2GXE9-F1
#
_cell.length_a   1.000
_cell.length_b   1.000
_cell.length_c   1.000
_cell.angle_alpha   90.00
_cell.angle_beta   90.00
_cell.angle_gamma   90.00
#
_symmetry.space_group_name_H-M   'P 1'
#
loop_
_entity.id
_entity.type
_entity.pdbx_description
1 polymer ?
#
loop_
_entity_poly.entity_id
_entity_poly.type
_entity_poly.pdbx_seq_one_letter_code
_entity_poly.pdbx_strand_id
1 'polypeptide(L)'
;CSGMRDDLKRRLPHYVSDWTLTSKSSCKVLASILFMFFTSIAPAVTFSVLLNDKTEIDGNSQIGAVEVVLSSAVTGMMFSVFGGQPLCIVGVTGPVTIFTIACFNIAKQMDVNFLPFYCWTQIWAALMHMLLAMTNSCEAIKLVTRYSCETFGFLIGVIYIYTGIMEIANFFDDDEFELVTSYEQLLIALGTAWVALTLTNARSWTLGNPLVRDLIADYGATIAMILFTAVPYMGGATEVDIAT
;
A
#
# COMPACT_ATOMS: atom_id res chain seq x y z
N CYS A 1 -16.90 -20.26 19.68
CA CYS A 1 -16.55 -18.91 20.20
C CYS A 1 -15.55 -18.87 21.38
N SER A 2 -14.86 -19.96 21.78
CA SER A 2 -13.81 -19.83 22.82
C SER A 2 -12.64 -18.96 22.32
N GLY A 3 -12.20 -19.15 21.07
CA GLY A 3 -11.09 -18.42 20.45
C GLY A 3 -11.17 -16.90 20.61
N MET A 4 -12.21 -16.24 20.07
CA MET A 4 -12.36 -14.78 20.19
C MET A 4 -12.40 -14.29 21.65
N ARG A 5 -13.01 -15.06 22.56
CA ARG A 5 -13.06 -14.68 23.98
C ARG A 5 -11.69 -14.77 24.62
N ASP A 6 -10.91 -15.78 24.26
CA ASP A 6 -9.56 -15.99 24.76
C ASP A 6 -8.59 -14.93 24.19
N ASP A 7 -8.77 -14.53 22.94
CA ASP A 7 -8.02 -13.44 22.32
C ASP A 7 -8.31 -12.10 23.00
N LEU A 8 -9.59 -11.80 23.28
CA LEU A 8 -9.97 -10.59 24.00
C LEU A 8 -9.37 -10.56 25.41
N LYS A 9 -9.44 -11.68 26.15
CA LYS A 9 -8.84 -11.80 27.49
C LYS A 9 -7.34 -11.56 27.49
N ARG A 10 -6.63 -12.00 26.43
CA ARG A 10 -5.19 -11.77 26.29
C ARG A 10 -4.88 -10.31 25.93
N ARG A 11 -5.68 -9.67 25.07
CA ARG A 11 -5.41 -8.32 24.57
C ARG A 11 -5.78 -7.21 25.56
N LEU A 12 -6.93 -7.36 26.24
CA LEU A 12 -7.52 -6.30 27.07
C LEU A 12 -6.58 -5.72 28.15
N PRO A 13 -5.75 -6.52 28.87
CA PRO A 13 -4.83 -5.99 29.88
C PRO A 13 -3.76 -5.05 29.31
N HIS A 14 -3.35 -5.27 28.05
CA HIS A 14 -2.29 -4.50 27.40
C HIS A 14 -2.81 -3.21 26.74
N TYR A 15 -4.11 -3.10 26.50
CA TYR A 15 -4.66 -1.97 25.75
C TYR A 15 -4.36 -0.63 26.43
N VAL A 16 -4.58 -0.54 27.75
CA VAL A 16 -4.32 0.70 28.51
C VAL A 16 -2.82 1.00 28.59
N SER A 17 -1.97 -0.02 28.70
CA SER A 17 -0.52 0.18 28.72
C SER A 17 0.01 0.74 27.40
N ASP A 18 -0.57 0.38 26.27
CA ASP A 18 -0.08 0.84 24.96
C ASP A 18 -0.21 2.36 24.82
N TRP A 19 -1.33 2.95 25.22
CA TRP A 19 -1.53 4.41 25.18
C TRP A 19 -0.60 5.16 26.14
N THR A 20 -0.41 4.62 27.35
CA THR A 20 0.43 5.27 28.39
C THR A 20 1.93 5.17 28.11
N LEU A 21 2.39 4.04 27.56
CA LEU A 21 3.80 3.86 27.17
C LEU A 21 4.16 4.69 25.94
N THR A 22 3.25 4.79 24.97
CA THR A 22 3.42 5.63 23.78
C THR A 22 3.61 7.10 24.15
N SER A 23 2.86 7.60 25.13
CA SER A 23 3.00 8.97 25.63
C SER A 23 4.40 9.29 26.19
N LYS A 24 5.15 8.30 26.67
CA LYS A 24 6.51 8.50 27.23
C LYS A 24 7.62 8.55 26.18
N SER A 25 7.37 8.08 24.96
CA SER A 25 8.36 7.99 23.88
C SER A 25 7.95 8.81 22.64
N SER A 26 7.37 10.00 22.85
CA SER A 26 6.69 10.77 21.81
C SER A 26 7.55 11.09 20.57
N CYS A 27 8.86 11.33 20.75
CA CYS A 27 9.74 11.64 19.62
C CYS A 27 9.96 10.43 18.68
N LYS A 28 10.19 9.23 19.24
CA LYS A 28 10.33 8.01 18.44
C LYS A 28 9.01 7.62 17.78
N VAL A 29 7.90 7.78 18.50
CA VAL A 29 6.56 7.52 17.96
C VAL A 29 6.25 8.46 16.80
N LEU A 30 6.55 9.75 16.93
CA LEU A 30 6.36 10.72 15.84
C LEU A 30 7.20 10.37 14.61
N ALA A 31 8.47 9.99 14.81
CA ALA A 31 9.33 9.53 13.72
C ALA A 31 8.73 8.29 13.03
N SER A 32 8.30 7.28 13.80
CA SER A 32 7.65 6.09 13.24
C SER A 32 6.34 6.41 12.52
N ILE A 33 5.53 7.35 13.00
CA ILE A 33 4.30 7.78 12.33
C ILE A 33 4.63 8.37 10.95
N LEU A 34 5.58 9.31 10.89
CA LEU A 34 5.98 9.93 9.62
C LEU A 34 6.55 8.89 8.65
N PHE A 35 7.41 8.01 9.14
CA PHE A 35 8.01 6.95 8.32
C PHE A 35 6.94 6.01 7.76
N MET A 36 6.03 5.53 8.60
CA MET A 36 4.96 4.62 8.17
C MET A 36 3.97 5.30 7.23
N PHE A 37 3.64 6.58 7.43
CA PHE A 37 2.77 7.35 6.55
C PHE A 37 3.33 7.41 5.12
N PHE A 38 4.60 7.80 4.97
CA PHE A 38 5.21 7.87 3.64
C PHE A 38 5.47 6.51 3.00
N THR A 39 5.72 5.48 3.82
CA THR A 39 5.90 4.12 3.32
C THR A 39 4.58 3.50 2.85
N SER A 40 3.46 3.81 3.49
CA SER A 40 2.15 3.25 3.15
C SER A 40 1.43 4.01 2.03
N ILE A 41 1.69 5.31 1.85
CA ILE A 41 1.01 6.11 0.83
C ILE A 41 1.45 5.74 -0.60
N ALA A 42 2.73 5.43 -0.82
CA ALA A 42 3.25 5.09 -2.13
C ALA A 42 2.52 3.89 -2.77
N PRO A 43 2.46 2.69 -2.14
CA PRO A 43 1.72 1.57 -2.72
C PRO A 43 0.21 1.86 -2.80
N ALA A 44 -0.37 2.62 -1.86
CA ALA A 44 -1.79 2.98 -1.92
C ALA A 44 -2.12 3.81 -3.16
N VAL A 45 -1.29 4.81 -3.49
CA VAL A 45 -1.46 5.65 -4.67
C VAL A 45 -1.26 4.81 -5.94
N THR A 46 -0.18 4.03 -6.03
CA THR A 46 0.08 3.17 -7.21
C THR A 46 -1.09 2.24 -7.50
N PHE A 47 -1.61 1.53 -6.49
CA PHE A 47 -2.75 0.64 -6.69
C PHE A 47 -4.05 1.38 -6.97
N SER A 48 -4.18 2.63 -6.52
CA SER A 48 -5.34 3.45 -6.83
C SER A 48 -5.36 3.95 -8.27
N VAL A 49 -4.21 4.29 -8.85
CA VAL A 49 -4.10 4.66 -10.27
C VAL A 49 -4.45 3.45 -11.12
N LEU A 50 -3.89 2.28 -10.81
CA LEU A 50 -4.25 1.04 -11.52
C LEU A 50 -5.75 0.71 -11.41
N LEU A 51 -6.40 0.98 -10.27
CA LEU A 51 -7.84 0.81 -10.14
C LEU A 51 -8.60 1.86 -10.96
N ASN A 52 -8.12 3.10 -10.97
CA ASN A 52 -8.71 4.20 -11.71
C ASN A 52 -8.83 3.83 -13.20
N ASP A 53 -7.72 3.39 -13.78
CA ASP A 53 -7.61 3.10 -15.22
C ASP A 53 -8.38 1.84 -15.62
N LYS A 54 -8.52 0.86 -14.71
CA LYS A 54 -9.17 -0.42 -14.98
C LYS A 54 -10.64 -0.47 -14.59
N THR A 55 -11.16 0.55 -13.91
CA THR A 55 -12.58 0.62 -13.48
C THR A 55 -13.34 1.78 -14.11
N GLU A 56 -12.91 2.21 -15.29
CA GLU A 56 -13.57 3.29 -16.04
C GLU A 56 -14.85 2.82 -16.75
N ILE A 57 -15.93 3.60 -16.60
CA ILE A 57 -17.19 3.47 -17.34
C ILE A 57 -17.53 4.83 -17.94
N ASP A 58 -17.65 4.92 -19.27
CA ASP A 58 -18.06 6.12 -20.00
C ASP A 58 -17.28 7.39 -19.60
N GLY A 59 -15.96 7.30 -19.47
CA GLY A 59 -15.10 8.42 -19.07
C GLY A 59 -15.11 8.75 -17.57
N ASN A 60 -15.82 7.96 -16.75
CA ASN A 60 -15.87 8.15 -15.30
C ASN A 60 -15.34 6.92 -14.57
N SER A 61 -14.25 7.11 -13.82
CA SER A 61 -13.74 6.07 -12.95
C SER A 61 -14.71 5.78 -11.80
N GLN A 62 -14.93 4.49 -11.52
CA GLN A 62 -15.78 4.06 -10.43
C GLN A 62 -15.03 3.98 -9.08
N ILE A 63 -13.71 3.76 -9.10
CA ILE A 63 -12.85 3.69 -7.92
C ILE A 63 -11.53 4.40 -8.24
N GLY A 64 -11.34 5.59 -7.66
CA GLY A 64 -10.13 6.39 -7.85
C GLY A 64 -9.23 6.46 -6.62
N ALA A 65 -8.29 7.40 -6.67
CA ALA A 65 -7.32 7.67 -5.61
C ALA A 65 -7.98 8.10 -4.29
N VAL A 66 -9.03 8.93 -4.38
CA VAL A 66 -9.72 9.47 -3.20
C VAL A 66 -10.39 8.35 -2.41
N GLU A 67 -11.09 7.44 -3.09
CA GLU A 67 -11.79 6.31 -2.47
C GLU A 67 -10.80 5.34 -1.79
N VAL A 68 -9.68 5.04 -2.45
CA VAL A 68 -8.65 4.12 -1.94
C VAL A 68 -7.94 4.71 -0.71
N VAL A 69 -7.57 5.99 -0.77
CA VAL A 69 -6.91 6.68 0.36
C VAL A 69 -7.88 6.83 1.52
N LEU A 70 -9.13 7.23 1.26
CA LEU A 70 -10.16 7.34 2.29
C LEU A 70 -10.44 5.98 2.95
N SER A 71 -10.59 4.92 2.15
CA SER A 71 -10.80 3.55 2.64
C SER A 71 -9.63 3.10 3.53
N SER A 72 -8.39 3.32 3.10
CA SER A 72 -7.19 2.97 3.87
C SER A 72 -7.11 3.75 5.18
N ALA A 73 -7.46 5.05 5.17
CA ALA A 73 -7.47 5.88 6.37
C ALA A 73 -8.54 5.43 7.38
N VAL A 74 -9.78 5.23 6.93
CA VAL A 74 -10.89 4.82 7.81
C VAL A 74 -10.64 3.42 8.37
N THR A 75 -10.25 2.46 7.53
CA THR A 75 -9.97 1.09 7.98
C THR A 75 -8.74 1.02 8.88
N GLY A 76 -7.69 1.80 8.59
CA GLY A 76 -6.51 1.92 9.45
C GLY A 76 -6.84 2.48 10.83
N MET A 77 -7.65 3.55 10.91
CA MET A 77 -8.12 4.10 12.18
C MET A 77 -8.94 3.08 12.97
N MET A 78 -9.93 2.45 12.34
CA MET A 78 -10.76 1.43 12.98
C MET A 78 -9.93 0.24 13.48
N PHE A 79 -9.01 -0.26 12.66
CA PHE A 79 -8.14 -1.37 13.02
C PHE A 79 -7.15 -1.00 14.14
N SER A 80 -6.64 0.24 14.16
CA SER A 80 -5.74 0.70 15.24
C SER A 80 -6.42 0.72 16.62
N VAL A 81 -7.71 1.01 16.68
CA VAL A 81 -8.50 1.10 17.92
C VAL A 81 -9.02 -0.27 18.33
N PHE A 82 -9.55 -1.06 17.39
CA PHE A 82 -10.25 -2.31 17.69
C PHE A 82 -9.42 -3.59 17.41
N GLY A 83 -8.26 -3.45 16.77
CA GLY A 83 -7.43 -4.58 16.35
C GLY A 83 -6.73 -5.30 17.50
N GLY A 84 -6.58 -6.62 17.35
CA GLY A 84 -5.82 -7.45 18.28
C GLY A 84 -4.30 -7.25 18.23
N GLN A 85 -3.79 -6.69 17.13
CA GLN A 85 -2.36 -6.47 16.88
C GLN A 85 -2.11 -5.04 16.35
N PRO A 86 -1.74 -4.06 17.20
CA PRO A 86 -1.59 -2.66 16.79
C PRO A 86 -0.40 -2.40 15.86
N LEU A 87 0.53 -3.34 15.73
CA LEU A 87 1.67 -3.23 14.80
C LEU A 87 1.32 -3.61 13.35
N CYS A 88 0.12 -4.16 13.11
CA CYS A 88 -0.31 -4.54 11.76
C CYS A 88 -0.79 -3.32 10.99
N ILE A 89 -0.29 -3.15 9.77
CA ILE A 89 -0.66 -2.08 8.85
C ILE A 89 -1.67 -2.64 7.85
N VAL A 90 -2.83 -1.98 7.77
CA VAL A 90 -3.89 -2.33 6.83
C VAL A 90 -3.85 -1.35 5.68
N GLY A 91 -3.96 -1.86 4.45
CA GLY A 91 -3.99 -1.06 3.25
C GLY A 91 -4.37 -1.90 2.04
N VAL A 92 -4.63 -1.22 0.92
CA VAL A 92 -4.91 -1.89 -0.36
C VAL A 92 -3.63 -2.54 -0.88
N THR A 93 -3.76 -3.74 -1.43
CA THR A 93 -2.66 -4.54 -1.96
C THR A 93 -2.98 -5.03 -3.37
N GLY A 94 -1.96 -5.38 -4.15
CA GLY A 94 -2.11 -5.88 -5.52
C GLY A 94 -3.17 -6.99 -5.68
N PRO A 95 -3.20 -8.03 -4.83
CA PRO A 95 -4.24 -9.08 -4.92
C PRO A 95 -5.67 -8.54 -4.76
N VAL A 96 -5.87 -7.58 -3.86
CA VAL A 96 -7.19 -6.92 -3.68
C VAL A 96 -7.54 -6.10 -4.91
N THR A 97 -6.57 -5.37 -5.49
CA THR A 97 -6.75 -4.63 -6.74
C THR A 97 -7.15 -5.54 -7.90
N ILE A 98 -6.43 -6.64 -8.11
CA ILE A 98 -6.73 -7.62 -9.16
C ILE A 98 -8.11 -8.24 -8.95
N PHE A 99 -8.48 -8.56 -7.70
CA PHE A 99 -9.81 -9.06 -7.39
C PHE A 99 -10.91 -8.04 -7.72
N THR A 100 -10.72 -6.78 -7.36
CA THR A 100 -11.68 -5.71 -7.69
C THR A 100 -11.85 -5.53 -9.19
N ILE A 101 -10.74 -5.56 -9.96
CA ILE A 101 -10.77 -5.53 -11.44
C ILE A 101 -11.52 -6.73 -12.00
N ALA A 102 -11.32 -7.92 -11.44
CA ALA A 102 -12.06 -9.12 -11.85
C ALA A 102 -13.57 -8.97 -11.58
N CYS A 103 -13.96 -8.44 -10.41
CA CYS A 103 -15.36 -8.14 -10.10
C CYS A 103 -15.96 -7.13 -11.08
N PHE A 104 -15.21 -6.10 -11.45
CA PHE A 104 -15.61 -5.11 -12.45
C PHE A 104 -15.89 -5.76 -13.81
N ASN A 105 -14.95 -6.59 -14.29
CA ASN A 105 -15.11 -7.30 -15.57
C ASN A 105 -16.31 -8.25 -15.56
N ILE A 106 -16.56 -8.95 -14.45
CA ILE A 106 -17.74 -9.81 -14.30
C ILE A 106 -19.03 -8.99 -14.32
N ALA A 107 -19.09 -7.88 -13.59
CA ALA A 107 -20.25 -7.00 -13.58
C ALA A 107 -20.58 -6.48 -14.99
N LYS A 108 -19.56 -6.08 -15.75
CA LYS A 108 -19.69 -5.66 -17.15
C LYS A 108 -20.19 -6.78 -18.06
N GLN A 109 -19.67 -8.00 -17.91
CA GLN A 109 -20.15 -9.16 -18.68
C GLN A 109 -21.59 -9.55 -18.37
N MET A 110 -22.02 -9.32 -17.13
CA MET A 110 -23.39 -9.59 -16.67
C MET A 110 -24.35 -8.43 -16.91
N ASP A 111 -23.88 -7.31 -17.46
CA ASP A 111 -24.66 -6.07 -17.66
C ASP A 111 -25.33 -5.57 -16.36
N VAL A 112 -24.58 -5.61 -15.24
CA VAL A 112 -25.02 -5.10 -13.94
C VAL A 112 -24.13 -3.96 -13.47
N ASN A 113 -24.72 -3.05 -12.68
CA ASN A 113 -23.99 -1.95 -12.06
C ASN A 113 -22.89 -2.48 -11.14
N PHE A 114 -21.65 -2.05 -11.38
CA PHE A 114 -20.46 -2.50 -10.65
C PHE A 114 -20.53 -2.20 -9.15
N LEU A 115 -20.86 -0.97 -8.75
CA LEU A 115 -20.84 -0.56 -7.33
C LEU A 115 -21.81 -1.39 -6.45
N PRO A 116 -23.10 -1.58 -6.82
CA PRO A 116 -23.99 -2.49 -6.08
C PRO A 116 -23.51 -3.94 -6.08
N PHE A 117 -22.99 -4.43 -7.21
CA PHE A 117 -22.45 -5.79 -7.30
C PHE A 117 -21.28 -5.98 -6.34
N TYR A 118 -20.33 -5.04 -6.33
CA TYR A 118 -19.18 -5.05 -5.45
C TYR A 118 -19.59 -4.91 -3.98
N CYS A 119 -20.57 -4.06 -3.65
CA CYS A 119 -21.12 -3.97 -2.30
C CYS A 119 -21.65 -5.33 -1.81
N TRP A 120 -22.42 -6.04 -2.64
CA TRP A 120 -22.93 -7.36 -2.29
C TRP A 120 -21.83 -8.41 -2.12
N THR A 121 -20.78 -8.40 -2.95
CA THR A 121 -19.66 -9.32 -2.75
C THR A 121 -18.94 -9.08 -1.43
N GLN A 122 -18.79 -7.82 -1.00
CA GLN A 122 -18.20 -7.48 0.30
C GLN A 122 -19.09 -7.86 1.48
N ILE A 123 -20.42 -7.74 1.36
CA ILE A 123 -21.36 -8.20 2.39
C ILE A 123 -21.20 -9.70 2.62
N TRP A 124 -21.13 -10.49 1.54
CA TRP A 124 -20.90 -11.94 1.66
C TRP A 124 -19.51 -12.26 2.23
N ALA A 125 -18.48 -11.54 1.83
CA ALA A 125 -17.13 -11.69 2.40
C ALA A 125 -17.14 -11.42 3.91
N ALA A 126 -17.82 -10.37 4.37
CA ALA A 126 -17.96 -10.04 5.80
C ALA A 126 -18.71 -11.14 6.57
N LEU A 127 -19.80 -11.68 6.02
CA LEU A 127 -20.54 -12.79 6.62
C LEU A 127 -19.66 -14.04 6.76
N MET A 128 -18.93 -14.40 5.71
CA MET A 128 -18.01 -15.54 5.72
C MET A 128 -16.86 -15.32 6.73
N HIS A 129 -16.34 -14.10 6.82
CA HIS A 129 -15.32 -13.75 7.81
C HIS A 129 -15.84 -13.93 9.24
N MET A 130 -17.06 -13.49 9.53
CA MET A 130 -17.70 -13.68 10.84
C MET A 130 -17.92 -15.16 11.16
N LEU A 131 -18.32 -15.96 10.18
CA LEU A 131 -18.47 -17.41 10.34
C LEU A 131 -17.13 -18.06 10.71
N LEU A 132 -16.05 -17.75 9.98
CA LEU A 132 -14.69 -18.25 10.25
C LEU A 132 -14.19 -17.86 11.64
N ALA A 133 -14.49 -16.65 12.10
CA ALA A 133 -14.16 -16.18 13.44
C ALA A 133 -14.91 -16.97 14.53
N MET A 134 -16.20 -17.27 14.32
CA MET A 134 -17.00 -18.04 15.27
C MET A 134 -16.57 -19.51 15.36
N THR A 135 -16.19 -20.12 14.23
CA THR A 135 -15.73 -21.52 14.11
C THR A 135 -14.29 -21.73 14.58
N ASN A 136 -13.57 -20.66 14.97
CA ASN A 136 -12.17 -20.72 15.37
C ASN A 136 -11.24 -21.26 14.24
N SER A 137 -11.58 -20.98 12.98
CA SER A 137 -10.83 -21.48 11.83
C SER A 137 -9.41 -20.93 11.75
N CYS A 138 -9.12 -19.82 12.46
CA CYS A 138 -7.78 -19.26 12.60
C CYS A 138 -6.76 -20.25 13.22
N GLU A 139 -7.20 -21.31 13.91
CA GLU A 139 -6.30 -22.35 14.40
C GLU A 139 -5.53 -23.06 13.27
N ALA A 140 -6.09 -23.10 12.06
CA ALA A 140 -5.41 -23.62 10.88
C ALA A 140 -4.12 -22.84 10.52
N ILE A 141 -3.96 -21.59 10.99
CA ILE A 141 -2.73 -20.82 10.74
C ILE A 141 -1.49 -21.50 11.35
N LYS A 142 -1.67 -22.36 12.37
CA LYS A 142 -0.58 -23.14 12.97
C LYS A 142 0.02 -24.16 11.97
N LEU A 143 -0.70 -24.49 10.91
CA LEU A 143 -0.22 -25.35 9.82
C LEU A 143 0.66 -24.58 8.83
N VAL A 144 0.57 -23.25 8.81
CA VAL A 144 1.39 -22.41 7.93
C VAL A 144 2.80 -22.38 8.49
N THR A 145 3.74 -22.87 7.69
CA THR A 145 5.15 -22.94 8.08
C THR A 145 5.90 -21.68 7.68
N ARG A 146 7.08 -21.50 8.28
CA ARG A 146 8.02 -20.43 7.88
C ARG A 146 8.34 -20.46 6.39
N TYR A 147 8.48 -21.65 5.80
CA TYR A 147 8.71 -21.82 4.36
C TYR A 147 7.58 -21.20 3.53
N SER A 148 6.32 -21.43 3.91
CA SER A 148 5.17 -20.85 3.23
C SER A 148 5.15 -19.33 3.35
N CYS A 149 5.47 -18.77 4.52
CA CYS A 149 5.54 -17.31 4.72
C CYS A 149 6.66 -16.66 3.92
N GLU A 150 7.87 -17.23 3.92
CA GLU A 150 9.01 -16.71 3.15
C GLU A 150 8.76 -16.81 1.64
N THR A 151 8.18 -17.93 1.17
CA THR A 151 7.78 -18.09 -0.24
C THR A 151 6.72 -17.07 -0.64
N PHE A 152 5.72 -16.84 0.21
CA PHE A 152 4.68 -15.83 -0.06
C PHE A 152 5.27 -14.41 -0.10
N GLY A 153 6.14 -14.06 0.86
CA GLY A 153 6.84 -12.78 0.85
C GLY A 153 7.70 -12.58 -0.40
N PHE A 154 8.39 -13.63 -0.85
CA PHE A 154 9.15 -13.62 -2.10
C PHE A 154 8.25 -13.40 -3.32
N LEU A 155 7.10 -14.09 -3.41
CA LEU A 155 6.12 -13.89 -4.48
C LEU A 155 5.63 -12.44 -4.54
N ILE A 156 5.28 -11.85 -3.40
CA ILE A 156 4.86 -10.44 -3.33
C ILE A 156 5.99 -9.51 -3.80
N GLY A 157 7.24 -9.77 -3.41
CA GLY A 157 8.40 -9.03 -3.89
C GLY A 157 8.57 -9.09 -5.41
N VAL A 158 8.44 -10.28 -6.00
CA VAL A 158 8.49 -10.48 -7.46
C VAL A 158 7.35 -9.74 -8.16
N ILE A 159 6.13 -9.79 -7.63
CA ILE A 159 4.98 -9.08 -8.18
C ILE A 159 5.23 -7.57 -8.18
N TYR A 160 5.74 -6.98 -7.10
CA TYR A 160 6.05 -5.55 -7.06
C TYR A 160 7.10 -5.13 -8.10
N ILE A 161 8.15 -5.94 -8.28
CA ILE A 161 9.17 -5.67 -9.31
C ILE A 161 8.54 -5.78 -10.71
N TYR A 162 7.75 -6.82 -10.96
CA TYR A 162 7.08 -7.02 -12.23
C TYR A 162 6.12 -5.87 -12.57
N THR A 163 5.27 -5.47 -11.62
CA THR A 163 4.35 -4.34 -11.81
C THR A 163 5.14 -3.06 -12.07
N GLY A 164 6.21 -2.78 -11.32
CA GLY A 164 7.05 -1.61 -11.56
C GLY A 164 7.68 -1.57 -12.96
N ILE A 165 8.14 -2.72 -13.48
CA ILE A 165 8.67 -2.81 -14.85
C ILE A 165 7.56 -2.65 -15.89
N MET A 166 6.40 -3.24 -15.66
CA MET A 166 5.25 -3.14 -16.57
C MET A 166 4.78 -1.69 -16.73
N GLU A 167 4.67 -0.93 -15.64
CA GLU A 167 4.29 0.49 -15.72
C GLU A 167 5.30 1.31 -16.52
N ILE A 168 6.60 1.05 -16.36
CA ILE A 168 7.63 1.71 -17.17
C ILE A 168 7.49 1.32 -18.64
N ALA A 169 7.21 0.05 -18.94
CA ALA A 169 7.04 -0.42 -20.31
C ALA A 169 5.79 0.17 -20.99
N ASN A 170 4.70 0.38 -20.25
CA ASN A 170 3.48 0.99 -20.77
C ASN A 170 3.74 2.39 -21.34
N PHE A 171 4.62 3.20 -20.73
CA PHE A 171 5.00 4.51 -21.27
C PHE A 171 5.71 4.46 -22.63
N PHE A 172 6.23 3.30 -23.05
CA PHE A 172 6.86 3.11 -24.36
C PHE A 172 5.93 2.46 -25.38
N ASP A 173 4.86 1.81 -24.94
CA ASP A 173 3.90 1.10 -25.81
C ASP A 173 2.70 1.98 -26.16
N ASP A 174 2.40 2.98 -25.34
CA ASP A 174 1.29 3.89 -25.54
C ASP A 174 1.67 5.02 -26.52
N ASP A 175 1.01 5.01 -27.69
CA ASP A 175 1.21 5.93 -28.81
C ASP A 175 0.92 7.41 -28.44
N GLU A 176 0.29 7.66 -27.30
CA GLU A 176 0.03 9.02 -26.81
C GLU A 176 1.28 9.72 -26.25
N PHE A 177 2.31 8.97 -25.84
CA PHE A 177 3.54 9.56 -25.30
C PHE A 177 4.59 9.78 -26.38
N GLU A 178 5.10 11.01 -26.45
CA GLU A 178 6.32 11.27 -27.21
C GLU A 178 7.48 10.46 -26.63
N LEU A 179 8.32 9.88 -27.50
CA LEU A 179 9.51 9.11 -27.10
C LEU A 179 10.38 9.84 -26.07
N VAL A 180 10.48 11.17 -26.17
CA VAL A 180 11.22 12.01 -25.22
C VAL A 180 10.65 11.87 -23.81
N THR A 181 9.33 11.98 -23.65
CA THR A 181 8.62 11.81 -22.37
C THR A 181 8.85 10.41 -21.80
N SER A 182 8.79 9.36 -22.63
CA SER A 182 9.04 7.98 -22.17
C SER A 182 10.47 7.80 -21.64
N TYR A 183 11.47 8.37 -22.31
CA TYR A 183 12.87 8.37 -21.82
C TYR A 183 13.03 9.18 -20.52
N GLU A 184 12.34 10.30 -20.38
CA GLU A 184 12.35 11.10 -19.14
C GLU A 184 11.75 10.30 -17.96
N GLN A 185 10.61 9.63 -18.14
CA GLN A 185 10.01 8.78 -17.11
C GLN A 185 10.93 7.63 -16.72
N LEU A 186 11.61 7.00 -17.68
CA LEU A 186 12.60 5.96 -17.41
C LEU A 186 13.76 6.49 -16.56
N LEU A 187 14.29 7.69 -16.89
CA LEU A 187 15.37 8.32 -16.12
C LEU A 187 14.93 8.68 -14.69
N ILE A 188 13.71 9.21 -14.55
CA ILE A 188 13.12 9.54 -13.23
C ILE A 188 12.95 8.26 -12.41
N ALA A 189 12.41 7.18 -12.98
CA ALA A 189 12.20 5.92 -12.29
C ALA A 189 13.51 5.28 -11.83
N LEU A 190 14.49 5.15 -12.73
CA LEU A 190 15.81 4.59 -12.41
C LEU A 190 16.59 5.47 -11.43
N GLY A 191 16.52 6.79 -11.59
CA GLY A 191 17.14 7.76 -10.68
C GLY A 191 16.56 7.68 -9.27
N THR A 192 15.22 7.64 -9.17
CA THR A 192 14.53 7.48 -7.89
C THR A 192 14.92 6.17 -7.21
N ALA A 193 14.92 5.05 -7.95
CA ALA A 193 15.33 3.76 -7.42
C ALA A 193 16.79 3.75 -6.94
N TRP A 194 17.71 4.32 -7.73
CA TRP A 194 19.13 4.39 -7.37
C TRP A 194 19.37 5.22 -6.11
N VAL A 195 18.75 6.40 -6.00
CA VAL A 195 18.85 7.25 -4.80
C VAL A 195 18.18 6.58 -3.61
N ALA A 196 16.99 6.00 -3.77
CA ALA A 196 16.29 5.30 -2.68
C ALA A 196 17.13 4.15 -2.12
N LEU A 197 17.73 3.32 -2.98
CA LEU A 197 18.60 2.21 -2.57
C LEU A 197 19.87 2.70 -1.87
N THR A 198 20.47 3.77 -2.39
CA THR A 198 21.68 4.37 -1.83
C THR A 198 21.42 4.96 -0.44
N LEU A 199 20.31 5.70 -0.27
CA LEU A 199 19.90 6.28 1.02
C LEU A 199 19.44 5.22 2.02
N THR A 200 18.71 4.19 1.58
CA THR A 200 18.31 3.08 2.47
C THR A 200 19.53 2.30 2.97
N ASN A 201 20.58 2.19 2.13
CA ASN A 201 21.85 1.61 2.53
C ASN A 201 22.74 2.56 3.36
N ALA A 202 22.26 3.76 3.72
CA ALA A 202 23.04 4.72 4.49
C ALA A 202 23.52 4.14 5.82
N ARG A 203 22.80 3.20 6.46
CA ARG A 203 23.23 2.50 7.70
C ARG A 203 24.61 1.85 7.61
N SER A 204 25.07 1.50 6.41
CA SER A 204 26.40 0.92 6.18
C SER A 204 27.51 1.97 6.01
N TRP A 205 27.18 3.25 5.86
CA TRP A 205 28.15 4.31 5.59
C TRP A 205 29.06 4.55 6.79
N THR A 206 30.34 4.79 6.49
CA THR A 206 31.37 5.16 7.47
C THR A 206 31.36 6.66 7.79
N LEU A 207 30.70 7.45 6.95
CA LEU A 207 30.56 8.90 7.10
C LEU A 207 29.25 9.25 7.81
N GLY A 208 29.33 10.16 8.79
CA GLY A 208 28.18 10.71 9.50
C GLY A 208 27.99 10.15 10.91
N ASN A 209 27.23 10.89 11.72
CA ASN A 209 26.83 10.43 13.06
C ASN A 209 25.80 9.29 12.92
N PRO A 210 25.86 8.22 13.74
CA PRO A 210 24.86 7.16 13.77
C PRO A 210 23.40 7.64 13.71
N LEU A 211 23.06 8.73 14.41
CA LEU A 211 21.70 9.28 14.39
C LEU A 211 21.27 9.80 13.03
N VAL A 212 22.17 10.49 12.32
CA VAL A 212 21.90 11.04 10.98
C VAL A 212 21.77 9.89 9.98
N ARG A 213 22.59 8.86 10.15
CA ARG A 213 22.61 7.69 9.29
C ARG A 213 21.33 6.85 9.39
N ASP A 214 20.83 6.68 10.62
CA ASP A 214 19.57 5.98 10.88
C ASP A 214 18.39 6.79 10.32
N LEU A 215 18.39 8.12 10.52
CA LEU A 215 17.36 9.00 9.94
C LEU A 215 17.32 8.95 8.42
N ILE A 216 18.48 9.04 7.76
CA ILE A 216 18.55 8.98 6.29
C ILE A 216 18.09 7.62 5.77
N ALA A 217 18.46 6.54 6.43
CA ALA A 217 18.06 5.21 6.01
C ALA A 217 16.57 4.94 6.22
N ASP A 218 15.98 5.49 7.28
CA ASP A 218 14.54 5.37 7.52
C ASP A 218 13.76 6.16 6.46
N TYR A 219 14.14 7.39 6.12
CA TYR A 219 13.39 8.22 5.16
C TYR A 219 13.90 8.15 3.72
N GLY A 220 14.83 7.24 3.40
CA GLY A 220 15.55 7.24 2.12
C GLY A 220 14.64 7.15 0.89
N ALA A 221 13.66 6.24 0.91
CA ALA A 221 12.69 6.10 -0.18
C ALA A 221 11.81 7.35 -0.35
N THR A 222 11.37 7.96 0.76
CA THR A 222 10.57 9.19 0.74
C THR A 222 11.36 10.38 0.22
N ILE A 223 12.61 10.55 0.66
CA ILE A 223 13.50 11.61 0.20
C ILE A 223 13.73 11.48 -1.31
N ALA A 224 13.98 10.25 -1.79
CA ALA A 224 14.15 9.98 -3.22
C ALA A 224 12.89 10.37 -4.02
N MET A 225 11.71 9.95 -3.55
CA MET A 225 10.42 10.32 -4.16
C MET A 225 10.26 11.84 -4.25
N ILE A 226 10.40 12.57 -3.15
CA ILE A 226 10.23 14.04 -3.13
C ILE A 226 11.22 14.73 -4.08
N LEU A 227 12.48 14.28 -4.07
CA LEU A 227 13.53 14.85 -4.92
C LEU A 227 13.21 14.68 -6.40
N PHE A 228 12.84 13.46 -6.82
CA PHE A 228 12.57 13.17 -8.22
C PHE A 228 11.18 13.61 -8.70
N THR A 229 10.21 13.79 -7.80
CA THR A 229 8.97 14.51 -8.12
C THR A 229 9.25 15.99 -8.39
N ALA A 230 10.25 16.61 -7.76
CA ALA A 230 10.58 18.02 -7.98
C ALA A 230 11.33 18.29 -9.29
N VAL A 231 12.05 17.30 -9.83
CA VAL A 231 12.88 17.44 -11.05
C VAL A 231 12.05 17.90 -12.27
N PRO A 232 10.88 17.28 -12.59
CA PRO A 232 10.01 17.76 -13.67
C PRO A 232 9.60 19.23 -13.53
N TYR A 233 9.31 19.70 -12.32
CA TYR A 233 8.91 21.09 -12.06
C TYR A 233 10.04 22.09 -12.24
N MET A 234 11.30 21.68 -12.01
CA MET A 234 12.46 22.55 -12.19
C MET A 234 12.87 22.71 -13.67
N GLY A 235 12.53 21.74 -14.52
CA GLY A 235 12.87 21.73 -15.95
C GLY A 235 11.97 22.60 -16.84
N GLY A 236 10.91 23.20 -16.29
CA GLY A 236 9.95 23.97 -17.08
C GLY A 236 8.97 23.13 -17.90
N ALA A 237 8.82 21.83 -17.59
CA ALA A 237 7.80 20.95 -18.17
C ALA A 237 6.39 21.25 -17.60
N THR A 238 6.02 22.52 -17.52
CA THR A 238 4.66 22.97 -17.21
C THR A 238 3.82 22.97 -18.47
N GLU A 239 3.57 21.78 -19.03
CA GLU A 239 2.51 21.50 -20.01
C GLU A 239 2.44 19.97 -20.22
N VAL A 240 2.40 19.20 -19.14
CA VAL A 240 1.84 17.86 -19.20
C VAL A 240 0.61 17.94 -18.31
N ASP A 241 -0.54 18.15 -18.94
CA ASP A 241 -1.83 18.07 -18.28
C ASP A 241 -1.87 16.73 -17.54
N ILE A 242 -1.80 16.80 -16.22
CA ILE A 242 -2.13 15.68 -15.35
C ILE A 242 -3.62 15.51 -15.53
N ALA A 243 -4.02 14.72 -16.54
CA ALA A 243 -5.39 14.30 -16.74
C ALA A 243 -5.82 13.58 -15.46
N THR A 244 -6.60 14.30 -14.66
CA THR A 244 -7.46 13.81 -13.60
C THR A 244 -8.48 12.84 -14.14
#